data_AF-A0AAE4JAY0-F1
#
_entry.id   AF-A0AAE4JAY0-F1
#
_cell.length_a   1.000
_cell.length_b   1.000
_cell.length_c   1.000
_cell.angle_alpha   90.00
_cell.angle_beta   90.00
_cell.angle_gamma   90.00
#
_symmetry.space_group_name_H-M   'P 1'
#
loop_
_entity.id
_entity.type
_entity.pdbx_description
1 polymer ?
#
loop_
_entity_poly.entity_id
_entity_poly.type
_entity_poly.pdbx_seq_one_letter_code
_entity_poly.pdbx_strand_id
1 'polypeptide(L)'
;MTPATVVMPTGTGKTETMLALLVAARPARLLVLVPSDSLREQVATKFETLGVLQELGIVDSAALRPVVGRVQHGFTTVETATGFAKACNVIVATPLVINCVRTGSPGCAVGRLFTPVHRRSAPRRRRNVVEHPRRVHR
;
A
#
# COMPACT_ATOMS: atom_id res chain seq x y z
N MET A 1 -11.65 -9.24 -10.02
CA MET A 1 -10.40 -8.72 -10.62
C MET A 1 -9.51 -9.92 -10.86
N THR A 2 -9.06 -10.11 -12.10
CA THR A 2 -8.05 -11.12 -12.44
C THR A 2 -6.66 -10.59 -12.07
N PRO A 3 -5.72 -11.45 -11.65
CA PRO A 3 -4.34 -11.03 -11.39
C PRO A 3 -3.68 -10.56 -12.69
N ALA A 4 -2.82 -9.54 -12.57
CA ALA A 4 -2.04 -9.00 -13.66
C ALA A 4 -0.58 -8.83 -13.22
N THR A 5 0.36 -9.09 -14.13
CA THR A 5 1.79 -8.95 -13.88
C THR A 5 2.31 -7.76 -14.67
N VAL A 6 2.93 -6.81 -13.97
CA VAL A 6 3.59 -5.66 -14.59
C VAL A 6 5.09 -5.84 -14.45
N VAL A 7 5.79 -5.94 -15.58
CA VAL A 7 7.25 -6.02 -15.62
C VAL A 7 7.80 -4.64 -15.93
N MET A 8 8.75 -4.18 -15.12
CA MET A 8 9.42 -2.90 -15.27
C MET A 8 10.93 -3.11 -15.06
N PRO A 9 11.84 -2.34 -15.69
CA PRO A 9 13.26 -2.27 -15.33
C PRO A 9 13.52 -1.47 -14.04
N THR A 10 14.69 -1.59 -13.44
CA THR A 10 15.10 -0.68 -12.35
C THR A 10 15.21 0.75 -12.87
N GLY A 11 14.98 1.74 -12.00
CA GLY A 11 15.01 3.16 -12.38
C GLY A 11 13.77 3.70 -13.10
N THR A 12 12.81 2.86 -13.52
CA THR A 12 11.59 3.31 -14.23
C THR A 12 10.43 3.67 -13.29
N GLY A 13 10.70 4.06 -12.05
CA GLY A 13 9.69 4.53 -11.10
C GLY A 13 8.63 3.51 -10.69
N LYS A 14 9.03 2.27 -10.32
CA LYS A 14 8.09 1.25 -9.84
C LYS A 14 7.32 1.72 -8.61
N THR A 15 8.02 2.36 -7.69
CA THR A 15 7.46 2.86 -6.43
C THR A 15 6.42 3.94 -6.71
N GLU A 16 6.74 4.85 -7.61
CA GLU A 16 5.90 5.95 -8.07
C GLU A 16 4.67 5.42 -8.83
N THR A 17 4.84 4.33 -9.58
CA THR A 17 3.72 3.64 -10.23
C THR A 17 2.79 2.99 -9.20
N MET A 18 3.33 2.38 -8.14
CA MET A 18 2.51 1.83 -7.04
C MET A 18 1.77 2.92 -6.27
N LEU A 19 2.41 4.06 -6.02
CA LEU A 19 1.80 5.26 -5.45
C LEU A 19 0.65 5.79 -6.32
N ALA A 20 0.88 5.90 -7.63
CA ALA A 20 -0.12 6.36 -8.57
C ALA A 20 -1.32 5.41 -8.60
N LEU A 21 -1.07 4.10 -8.53
CA LEU A 21 -2.12 3.09 -8.41
C LEU A 21 -2.93 3.27 -7.12
N LEU A 22 -2.29 3.49 -5.97
CA LEU A 22 -2.98 3.73 -4.70
C LEU A 22 -3.93 4.94 -4.81
N VAL A 23 -3.45 6.05 -5.38
CA VAL A 23 -4.22 7.29 -5.51
C VAL A 23 -5.35 7.15 -6.54
N ALA A 24 -5.09 6.51 -7.68
CA ALA A 24 -6.06 6.37 -8.77
C ALA A 24 -7.13 5.32 -8.45
N ALA A 25 -6.71 4.11 -8.06
CA ALA A 25 -7.62 2.99 -7.82
C ALA A 25 -8.28 3.02 -6.45
N ARG A 26 -7.67 3.70 -5.46
CA ARG A 26 -8.14 3.80 -4.07
C ARG A 26 -8.60 2.46 -3.50
N PRO A 27 -7.74 1.43 -3.51
CA PRO A 27 -8.07 0.15 -2.91
C PRO A 27 -8.40 0.32 -1.43
N ALA A 28 -9.26 -0.53 -0.89
CA ALA A 28 -9.62 -0.47 0.54
C ALA A 28 -8.38 -0.61 1.44
N ARG A 29 -7.47 -1.52 1.08
CA ARG A 29 -6.17 -1.76 1.71
C ARG A 29 -5.16 -2.24 0.67
N LEU A 30 -3.90 -1.83 0.80
CA LEU A 30 -2.78 -2.26 -0.04
C LEU A 30 -1.73 -2.96 0.82
N LEU A 31 -1.30 -4.16 0.42
CA LEU A 31 -0.13 -4.85 0.99
C LEU A 31 1.04 -4.76 0.00
N VAL A 32 2.19 -4.32 0.49
CA VAL A 32 3.43 -4.24 -0.29
C VAL A 32 4.47 -5.13 0.36
N LEU A 33 4.89 -6.15 -0.39
CA LEU A 33 5.95 -7.07 0.04
C LEU A 33 7.29 -6.63 -0.51
N VAL A 34 8.28 -6.52 0.37
CA VAL A 34 9.63 -6.08 0.03
C VAL A 34 10.67 -7.07 0.56
N PRO A 35 11.83 -7.23 -0.10
CA PRO A 35 12.77 -8.28 0.29
C PRO A 35 13.64 -7.91 1.50
N SER A 36 13.64 -6.65 1.95
CA SER A 36 14.49 -6.21 3.07
C SER A 36 13.84 -5.11 3.90
N ASP A 37 14.35 -4.95 5.12
CA ASP A 37 13.92 -3.92 6.06
C ASP A 37 14.25 -2.51 5.56
N SER A 38 15.41 -2.32 4.92
CA SER A 38 15.76 -1.03 4.31
C SER A 38 14.75 -0.65 3.22
N LEU A 39 14.35 -1.59 2.37
CA LEU A 39 13.32 -1.34 1.36
C LEU A 39 11.94 -1.12 1.97
N ARG A 40 11.63 -1.75 3.11
CA ARG A 40 10.39 -1.48 3.86
C ARG A 40 10.33 -0.02 4.28
N GLU A 41 11.41 0.49 4.87
CA GLU A 41 11.48 1.89 5.30
C GLU A 41 11.42 2.86 4.12
N GLN A 42 12.18 2.59 3.05
CA GLN A 42 12.18 3.43 1.85
C GLN A 42 10.78 3.51 1.20
N VAL A 43 10.13 2.36 1.01
CA VAL A 43 8.82 2.29 0.36
C VAL A 43 7.73 2.87 1.26
N ALA A 44 7.75 2.59 2.56
CA ALA A 44 6.79 3.16 3.50
C ALA A 44 6.85 4.68 3.52
N THR A 45 8.05 5.26 3.62
CA THR A 45 8.24 6.72 3.58
C THR A 45 7.70 7.33 2.29
N LYS A 46 7.89 6.67 1.14
CA LYS A 46 7.33 7.14 -0.15
C LYS A 46 5.80 7.17 -0.12
N PHE A 47 5.14 6.16 0.45
CA PHE A 47 3.68 6.16 0.62
C PHE A 47 3.19 7.24 1.58
N GLU A 48 3.90 7.49 2.68
CA GLU A 48 3.54 8.51 3.67
C GLU A 48 3.62 9.92 3.08
N THR A 49 4.62 10.20 2.27
CA THR A 49 4.80 11.53 1.68
C THR A 49 4.07 11.72 0.35
N LEU A 50 3.53 10.64 -0.23
CA LEU A 50 3.11 10.54 -1.63
C LEU A 50 4.23 10.82 -2.66
N GLY A 51 5.45 11.02 -2.19
CA GLY A 51 6.67 11.25 -2.97
C GLY A 51 6.49 12.26 -4.10
N VAL A 52 7.09 11.91 -5.25
CA VAL A 52 7.13 12.77 -6.43
C VAL A 52 5.75 13.13 -6.97
N LEU A 53 4.70 12.36 -6.66
CA LEU A 53 3.35 12.68 -7.12
C LEU A 53 2.85 13.98 -6.47
N GLN A 54 3.21 14.22 -5.21
CA GLN A 54 2.87 15.47 -4.53
C GLN A 54 3.86 16.58 -4.90
N GLU A 55 5.17 16.27 -5.02
CA GLU A 55 6.20 17.23 -5.42
C GLU A 55 5.95 17.84 -6.81
N LEU A 56 5.46 17.03 -7.76
CA LEU A 56 5.15 17.46 -9.13
C LEU A 56 3.71 17.99 -9.29
N GLY A 57 2.94 18.10 -8.20
CA GLY A 57 1.56 18.60 -8.25
C GLY A 57 0.55 17.67 -8.94
N ILE A 58 0.91 16.41 -9.19
CA ILE A 58 -0.01 15.38 -9.72
C ILE A 58 -1.10 15.09 -8.69
N VAL A 59 -0.73 15.10 -7.41
CA VAL A 59 -1.64 15.04 -6.27
C VAL A 59 -1.63 16.37 -5.55
N ASP A 60 -2.84 16.84 -5.21
CA ASP A 60 -3.02 18.11 -4.50
C ASP A 60 -2.19 18.16 -3.20
N SER A 61 -1.60 19.31 -2.88
CA SER A 61 -0.77 19.49 -1.69
C SER A 61 -1.57 19.34 -0.38
N ALA A 62 -2.88 19.58 -0.42
CA ALA A 62 -3.81 19.37 0.68
C ALA A 62 -4.43 17.95 0.69
N ALA A 63 -4.01 17.05 -0.20
CA ALA A 63 -4.51 15.69 -0.22
C ALA A 63 -4.15 14.94 1.08
N LEU A 64 -5.12 14.20 1.61
CA LEU A 64 -4.90 13.33 2.76
C LEU A 64 -3.91 12.23 2.39
N ARG A 65 -2.94 12.02 3.27
CA ARG A 65 -1.92 10.97 3.15
C ARG A 65 -2.48 9.64 3.69
N PRO A 66 -2.08 8.50 3.10
CA PRO A 66 -2.49 7.20 3.62
C PRO A 66 -1.86 6.94 4.98
N VAL A 67 -2.58 6.23 5.86
CA VAL A 67 -1.98 5.65 7.05
C VAL A 67 -1.16 4.43 6.63
N VAL A 68 0.14 4.48 6.88
CA VAL A 68 1.10 3.43 6.47
C VAL A 68 1.53 2.63 7.68
N GLY A 69 1.23 1.33 7.67
CA GLY A 69 1.67 0.37 8.68
C GLY A 69 2.97 -0.31 8.26
N ARG A 70 4.02 -0.19 9.08
CA ARG A 70 5.29 -0.94 8.90
C ARG A 70 5.26 -2.20 9.75
N VAL A 71 5.30 -3.37 9.12
CA VAL A 71 5.37 -4.64 9.85
C VAL A 71 6.83 -5.03 10.02
N GLN A 72 7.36 -4.78 11.21
CA GLN A 72 8.74 -5.10 11.59
C GLN A 72 8.84 -6.46 12.28
N HIS A 73 7.79 -6.86 13.00
CA HIS A 73 7.72 -8.12 13.74
C HIS A 73 6.38 -8.82 13.52
N GLY A 74 6.34 -10.12 13.77
CA GLY A 74 5.11 -10.90 13.73
C GLY A 74 4.14 -10.45 14.82
N PHE A 75 2.84 -10.59 14.55
CA PHE A 75 1.80 -10.34 15.55
C PHE A 75 1.58 -11.58 16.40
N THR A 76 1.36 -11.41 17.70
CA THR A 76 1.11 -12.51 18.64
C THR A 76 -0.34 -13.02 18.59
N THR A 77 -1.30 -12.19 18.16
CA THR A 77 -2.72 -12.57 18.11
C THR A 77 -3.39 -12.15 16.81
N VAL A 78 -4.52 -12.79 16.48
CA VAL A 78 -5.33 -12.44 15.30
C VAL A 78 -5.98 -11.08 15.47
N GLU A 79 -6.38 -10.76 16.69
CA GLU A 79 -7.06 -9.53 17.04
C GLU A 79 -6.14 -8.33 16.89
N THR A 80 -4.89 -8.45 17.35
CA THR A 80 -3.86 -7.39 17.21
C THR A 80 -3.49 -7.16 15.75
N ALA A 81 -3.25 -8.24 14.98
CA ALA A 81 -3.04 -8.15 13.54
C ALA A 81 -4.24 -7.47 12.85
N THR A 82 -5.47 -7.85 13.23
CA THR A 82 -6.70 -7.32 12.65
C THR A 82 -6.94 -5.87 12.97
N GLY A 83 -6.69 -5.45 14.21
CA GLY A 83 -6.74 -4.05 14.61
C GLY A 83 -5.74 -3.21 13.82
N PHE A 84 -4.49 -3.69 13.73
CA PHE A 84 -3.44 -3.02 12.97
C PHE A 84 -3.82 -2.82 11.50
N ALA A 85 -4.27 -3.86 10.81
CA ALA A 85 -4.68 -3.72 9.41
C ALA A 85 -5.92 -2.87 9.21
N LYS A 86 -6.86 -2.85 10.16
CA LYS A 86 -8.03 -1.96 10.07
C LYS A 86 -7.64 -0.48 10.20
N ALA A 87 -6.57 -0.17 10.93
CA ALA A 87 -6.07 1.19 11.09
C ALA A 87 -5.25 1.69 9.89
N CYS A 88 -4.77 0.79 9.02
CA CYS A 88 -3.84 1.12 7.93
C CYS A 88 -4.51 1.09 6.56
N ASN A 89 -4.15 2.05 5.69
CA ASN A 89 -4.50 2.01 4.27
C ASN A 89 -3.46 1.21 3.47
N VAL A 90 -2.18 1.37 3.81
CA VAL A 90 -1.06 0.68 3.19
C VAL A 90 -0.30 -0.07 4.26
N ILE A 91 0.08 -1.31 4.00
CA ILE A 91 0.91 -2.13 4.88
C ILE A 91 2.14 -2.55 4.10
N VAL A 92 3.32 -2.31 4.66
CA VAL A 92 4.61 -2.70 4.08
C VAL A 92 5.27 -3.72 4.98
N ALA A 93 5.64 -4.87 4.42
CA ALA A 93 6.16 -6.00 5.18
C ALA A 93 7.20 -6.77 4.37
N THR A 94 8.08 -7.49 5.07
CA THR A 94 8.94 -8.49 4.45
C THR A 94 8.24 -9.87 4.47
N PRO A 95 8.52 -10.75 3.49
CA PRO A 95 7.95 -12.10 3.48
C PRO A 95 8.19 -12.87 4.78
N LEU A 96 9.37 -12.70 5.40
CA LEU A 96 9.76 -13.37 6.65
C LEU A 96 8.77 -13.09 7.78
N VAL A 97 8.36 -11.83 7.94
CA VAL A 97 7.47 -11.41 9.02
C VAL A 97 6.04 -11.92 8.84
N ILE A 98 5.65 -12.23 7.59
CA ILE A 98 4.33 -12.78 7.27
C ILE A 98 4.34 -14.32 7.34
N ASN A 99 5.50 -14.96 7.14
CA ASN A 99 5.61 -16.42 7.03
C ASN A 99 5.57 -17.19 8.36
N CYS A 100 5.51 -16.52 9.52
CA CYS A 100 5.34 -17.16 10.84
C CYS A 100 4.02 -17.94 11.02
N VAL A 101 3.21 -18.08 9.96
CA VAL A 101 1.89 -18.72 9.97
C VAL A 101 1.96 -20.24 9.72
N ARG A 102 3.13 -20.80 9.40
CA ARG A 102 3.22 -22.21 8.94
C ARG A 102 3.95 -23.14 9.90
N THR A 103 3.44 -23.29 11.12
CA THR A 103 3.46 -24.51 11.95
C THR A 103 2.76 -24.23 13.26
N GLY A 104 1.55 -24.77 13.49
CA GLY A 104 1.02 -25.20 14.79
C GLY A 104 1.21 -24.37 16.07
N SER A 105 1.61 -23.10 16.03
CA SER A 105 1.81 -22.25 17.20
C SER A 105 0.63 -21.29 17.31
N PRO A 106 -0.01 -21.13 18.49
CA PRO A 106 -1.21 -20.32 18.67
C PRO A 106 -0.97 -18.80 18.60
N GLY A 107 0.10 -18.35 17.93
CA GLY A 107 0.68 -17.03 18.13
C GLY A 107 1.02 -16.21 16.89
N CYS A 108 0.57 -16.54 15.67
CA CYS A 108 0.88 -15.69 14.52
C CYS A 108 -0.19 -15.65 13.42
N ALA A 109 -0.78 -14.48 13.19
CA ALA A 109 -2.07 -14.34 12.53
C ALA A 109 -2.11 -13.41 11.30
N VAL A 110 -0.97 -13.19 10.64
CA VAL A 110 -0.90 -12.20 9.55
C VAL A 110 -1.51 -12.70 8.24
N GLY A 111 -1.43 -14.01 7.97
CA GLY A 111 -1.84 -14.59 6.69
C GLY A 111 -3.35 -14.52 6.39
N ARG A 112 -4.21 -14.47 7.41
CA ARG A 112 -5.68 -14.38 7.19
C ARG A 112 -6.19 -12.96 6.97
N LEU A 113 -5.34 -11.97 7.22
CA LEU A 113 -5.70 -10.55 7.30
C LEU A 113 -6.00 -9.89 5.95
N PHE A 114 -5.47 -10.48 4.88
CA PHE A 114 -5.56 -9.98 3.51
C PHE A 114 -6.39 -10.88 2.59
N THR A 115 -7.15 -11.83 3.15
CA THR A 115 -8.18 -12.52 2.36
C THR A 115 -9.25 -11.51 1.90
N PRO A 116 -9.76 -11.63 0.66
CA PRO A 116 -10.71 -10.69 0.11
C PRO A 116 -12.07 -10.86 0.80
N VAL A 117 -12.28 -10.16 1.92
CA VAL A 117 -13.60 -10.02 2.54
C VAL A 117 -14.51 -9.29 1.55
N HIS A 118 -15.58 -9.98 1.13
CA HIS A 118 -16.59 -9.43 0.22
C HIS A 118 -17.23 -8.16 0.78
N ARG A 119 -17.47 -7.21 -0.14
CA ARG A 119 -17.96 -5.84 0.00
C ARG A 119 -19.01 -5.58 1.10
N ARG A 120 -18.86 -4.41 1.76
CA ARG A 120 -19.96 -3.45 1.89
C ARG A 120 -19.48 -2.05 1.54
N SER A 121 -20.30 -1.38 0.75
CA SER A 121 -20.11 -0.08 0.10
C SER A 121 -19.95 1.07 1.11
N ALA A 122 -19.08 2.04 0.82
CA ALA A 122 -19.22 3.39 1.36
C ALA A 122 -18.67 4.45 0.38
N PRO A 123 -19.34 5.62 0.24
CA PRO A 123 -19.05 6.63 -0.76
C PRO A 123 -18.16 7.75 -0.21
N ARG A 124 -17.28 8.30 -1.05
CA ARG A 124 -17.10 9.75 -1.27
C ARG A 124 -15.99 9.99 -2.32
N ARG A 125 -16.37 10.60 -3.43
CA ARG A 125 -15.46 11.17 -4.42
C ARG A 125 -14.94 12.50 -3.87
N ARG A 126 -13.65 12.57 -3.55
CA ARG A 126 -12.88 13.81 -3.70
C ARG A 126 -11.86 13.51 -4.80
N ARG A 127 -11.83 14.34 -5.85
CA ARG A 127 -10.81 14.26 -6.90
C ARG A 127 -9.52 14.78 -6.25
N ASN A 128 -8.58 13.88 -5.94
CA ASN A 128 -7.28 14.25 -5.37
C ASN A 128 -6.20 14.37 -6.46
N VAL A 129 -6.52 13.97 -7.71
CA VAL A 129 -5.61 14.07 -8.85
C VAL A 129 -5.92 15.36 -9.58
N VAL A 130 -4.91 16.21 -9.74
CA VAL A 130 -4.99 17.42 -10.56
C VAL A 130 -4.97 16.98 -12.02
N GLU A 131 -6.05 17.24 -12.76
CA GLU A 131 -6.05 17.02 -14.21
C GLU A 131 -5.22 18.11 -14.87
N HIS A 132 -3.99 17.79 -15.29
CA HIS A 132 -3.22 18.68 -16.16
C HIS A 132 -3.77 18.62 -17.59
N PRO A 133 -4.03 19.78 -18.24
CA PRO A 133 -4.49 19.79 -19.62
C PRO A 133 -3.41 19.16 -20.51
N ARG A 134 -3.80 18.16 -21.31
CA ARG A 134 -2.93 17.52 -22.30
C ARG A 134 -2.43 18.60 -23.27
N ARG A 135 -1.17 19.01 -23.16
CA ARG A 135 -0.48 19.70 -24.26
C ARG A 135 -0.21 18.65 -25.33
N VAL A 136 -1.08 18.60 -26.33
CA VAL A 136 -0.79 17.99 -27.63
C VAL A 136 0.36 18.78 -28.22
N HIS A 137 1.58 18.22 -28.21
CA HIS A 137 2.64 18.73 -29.07
C HIS A 137 2.40 18.19 -30.47
N ARG A 138 2.20 19.14 -31.39
CA ARG A 138 2.17 18.95 -32.84
C ARG A 138 3.49 18.39 -33.34
#